data_AF-A0A929HXL9-F1
#
_entry.id   AF-A0A929HXL9-F1
#
_cell.length_a   1.000
_cell.length_b   1.000
_cell.length_c   1.000
_cell.angle_alpha   90.00
_cell.angle_beta   90.00
_cell.angle_gamma   90.00
#
_symmetry.space_group_name_H-M   'P 1'
#
loop_
_entity.id
_entity.type
_entity.pdbx_description
1 polymer ?
#
loop_
_entity_poly.entity_id
_entity_poly.type
_entity_poly.pdbx_seq_one_letter_code
_entity_poly.pdbx_strand_id
1 'polypeptide(L)'
;MIRLYSSVLTEHLGQYRQMIFVVGPRQVGKTTLCTGLAQEYHYFNWDNQNHRALIVEGPNRIGEEIGVRQLREKPRIIVFDEIHKYSKWKDFLKGFFDVYSPEVKILVTGSSRLDVFKKGGDS
;
A
#
# COMPACT_ATOMS: atom_id res chain seq x y z
N MET A 1 -19.77 -10.96 9.27
CA MET A 1 -18.56 -11.73 9.62
C MET A 1 -17.46 -10.74 10.00
N ILE A 2 -17.13 -10.63 11.29
CA ILE A 2 -16.06 -9.75 11.77
C ILE A 2 -14.73 -10.37 11.35
N ARG A 3 -14.01 -9.73 10.43
CA ARG A 3 -12.63 -10.14 10.10
C ARG A 3 -11.74 -9.67 11.25
N LEU A 4 -11.16 -10.62 11.98
CA LEU A 4 -10.38 -10.38 13.21
C LEU A 4 -9.29 -9.30 13.04
N TYR A 5 -8.73 -9.15 11.84
CA TYR A 5 -7.65 -8.20 11.56
C TYR A 5 -8.12 -6.80 11.13
N SER A 6 -9.41 -6.60 10.82
CA SER A 6 -9.90 -5.29 10.34
C SER A 6 -9.82 -4.20 11.40
N SER A 7 -10.02 -4.52 12.68
CA SER A 7 -9.92 -3.56 13.78
C SER A 7 -8.48 -3.08 13.96
N VAL A 8 -7.51 -4.01 14.00
CA VAL A 8 -6.08 -3.71 14.12
C VAL A 8 -5.60 -2.84 12.96
N LEU A 9 -6.01 -3.17 11.73
CA LEU A 9 -5.63 -2.38 10.56
C LEU A 9 -6.21 -0.96 10.61
N THR A 10 -7.49 -0.83 10.95
CA THR A 10 -8.15 0.48 11.06
C THR A 10 -7.49 1.35 12.13
N GLU A 11 -7.16 0.78 13.29
CA GLU A 11 -6.47 1.49 14.37
C GLU A 11 -5.08 1.98 13.94
N HIS A 12 -4.27 1.11 13.33
CA HIS A 12 -2.93 1.48 12.89
C HIS A 12 -2.95 2.56 11.80
N LEU A 13 -3.88 2.46 10.85
CA LEU A 13 -4.07 3.49 9.84
C LEU A 13 -4.52 4.82 10.46
N GLY A 14 -5.29 4.80 11.54
CA GLY A 14 -5.75 6.01 12.24
C GLY A 14 -4.66 6.70 13.06
N GLN A 15 -3.79 5.93 13.72
CA GLN A 15 -2.88 6.46 14.74
C GLN A 15 -1.44 6.67 14.28
N TYR A 16 -0.96 5.92 13.29
CA TYR A 16 0.47 5.91 12.95
C TYR A 16 0.75 6.32 11.49
N ARG A 17 1.93 6.93 11.30
CA ARG A 17 2.55 7.15 9.98
C ARG A 17 3.33 5.88 9.63
N GLN A 18 2.63 4.85 9.15
CA GLN A 18 3.18 3.53 8.86
C GLN A 18 2.66 2.98 7.54
N MET A 19 3.44 2.10 6.91
CA MET A 19 2.97 1.22 5.85
C MET A 19 2.56 -0.12 6.45
N ILE A 20 1.43 -0.67 6.00
CA ILE A 20 0.95 -1.96 6.47
C ILE A 20 1.17 -3.00 5.38
N PHE A 21 1.80 -4.12 5.76
CA PHE A 21 2.02 -5.27 4.89
C PHE A 21 1.09 -6.42 5.29
N VAL A 22 0.24 -6.85 4.36
CA VAL A 22 -0.66 -7.99 4.52
C VAL A 22 -0.20 -9.12 3.60
N VAL A 23 0.47 -10.10 4.19
CA VAL A 23 1.12 -11.20 3.47
C VAL A 23 0.43 -12.52 3.77
N GLY A 24 0.32 -13.39 2.76
CA GLY A 24 -0.23 -14.74 2.94
C GLY A 24 -0.59 -15.45 1.64
N PRO A 25 -1.07 -16.70 1.70
CA PRO A 25 -1.40 -17.50 0.52
C PRO A 25 -2.37 -16.79 -0.44
N ARG A 26 -2.38 -17.18 -1.71
CA ARG A 26 -3.38 -16.67 -2.67
C ARG A 26 -4.79 -17.07 -2.21
N GLN A 27 -5.81 -16.28 -2.61
CA GLN A 27 -7.23 -16.57 -2.37
C GLN A 27 -7.72 -16.54 -0.91
N VAL A 28 -6.90 -16.10 0.06
CA VAL A 28 -7.32 -15.94 1.47
C VAL A 28 -8.01 -14.59 1.77
N GLY A 29 -8.30 -13.78 0.75
CA GLY A 29 -9.04 -12.53 0.90
C GLY A 29 -8.22 -11.29 1.34
N LYS A 30 -6.89 -11.29 1.15
CA LYS A 30 -6.01 -10.16 1.53
C LYS A 30 -6.40 -8.85 0.84
N THR A 31 -6.58 -8.88 -0.48
CA THR A 31 -7.00 -7.74 -1.27
C THR A 31 -8.35 -7.23 -0.79
N THR A 32 -9.31 -8.14 -0.57
CA THR A 32 -10.64 -7.82 -0.05
C THR A 32 -10.61 -7.25 1.37
N LEU A 33 -9.62 -7.63 2.19
CA LEU A 33 -9.40 -7.04 3.50
C LEU A 33 -8.93 -5.58 3.34
N CYS A 34 -7.92 -5.34 2.52
CA CYS A 34 -7.32 -4.01 2.35
C CYS A 34 -8.28 -3.02 1.67
N THR A 35 -8.94 -3.42 0.59
CA THR A 35 -9.89 -2.54 -0.11
C THR A 35 -11.18 -2.31 0.68
N GLY A 36 -11.53 -3.23 1.59
CA GLY A 36 -12.68 -3.08 2.48
C GLY A 36 -12.47 -2.11 3.65
N LEU A 37 -11.27 -1.57 3.85
CA LEU A 37 -10.98 -0.60 4.92
C LEU A 37 -11.43 0.83 4.57
N ALA A 38 -11.81 1.09 3.33
CA ALA A 38 -12.12 2.44 2.84
C ALA A 38 -13.29 2.42 1.86
N GLN A 39 -14.09 3.49 1.86
CA GLN A 39 -15.07 3.74 0.80
C GLN A 39 -14.39 4.16 -0.51
N GLU A 40 -13.27 4.89 -0.42
CA GLU A 40 -12.47 5.34 -1.55
C GLU A 40 -11.01 4.89 -1.37
N TYR A 41 -10.45 4.25 -2.40
CA TYR A 41 -9.07 3.80 -2.42
C TYR A 41 -8.50 3.83 -3.83
N HIS A 42 -7.17 3.89 -3.92
CA HIS A 42 -6.41 3.70 -5.15
C HIS A 42 -5.79 2.31 -5.15
N TYR A 43 -5.84 1.61 -6.27
CA TYR A 43 -5.42 0.22 -6.36
C TYR A 43 -4.45 0.01 -7.52
N PHE A 44 -3.24 -0.43 -7.19
CA PHE A 44 -2.21 -0.76 -8.17
C PHE A 44 -1.78 -2.21 -7.97
N ASN A 45 -1.79 -2.99 -9.05
CA ASN A 45 -1.47 -4.41 -9.03
C ASN A 45 -0.34 -4.66 -10.02
N TRP A 46 0.76 -5.21 -9.54
CA TRP A 46 1.94 -5.47 -10.37
C TRP A 46 1.67 -6.44 -11.54
N ASP A 47 0.73 -7.37 -11.38
CA ASP A 47 0.35 -8.29 -12.46
C ASP A 47 -0.45 -7.62 -13.58
N ASN A 48 -0.98 -6.41 -13.35
CA ASN A 48 -1.63 -5.61 -14.38
C ASN A 48 -0.59 -4.75 -15.13
N GLN A 49 -0.56 -4.87 -16.45
CA GLN A 49 0.45 -4.20 -17.28
C GLN A 49 0.38 -2.67 -17.22
N ASN A 50 -0.82 -2.09 -17.18
CA ASN A 50 -1.00 -0.64 -17.11
C ASN A 50 -0.54 -0.10 -15.74
N HIS A 51 -0.91 -0.79 -14.66
CA HIS A 51 -0.46 -0.42 -13.32
C HIS A 51 1.06 -0.56 -13.19
N ARG A 52 1.62 -1.62 -13.77
CA ARG A 52 3.07 -1.83 -13.81
C ARG A 52 3.80 -0.69 -14.51
N ALA A 53 3.28 -0.19 -15.63
CA ALA A 53 3.86 0.95 -16.33
C ALA A 53 3.94 2.18 -15.40
N LEU A 54 2.84 2.52 -14.73
CA LEU A 54 2.79 3.62 -13.77
C LEU A 54 3.76 3.44 -12.59
N ILE A 55 3.85 2.22 -12.03
CA ILE A 55 4.76 1.92 -10.92
C ILE A 55 6.22 2.08 -11.35
N VAL A 56 6.57 1.64 -12.56
CA VAL A 56 7.94 1.70 -13.08
C VAL A 56 8.39 3.13 -13.37
N GLU A 57 7.46 4.02 -13.76
CA GLU A 57 7.72 5.46 -13.87
C GLU A 57 8.07 6.12 -12.52
N GLY A 58 7.69 5.49 -11.41
CA GLY A 58 8.18 5.81 -10.07
C GLY A 58 7.17 6.50 -9.17
N PRO A 59 7.59 6.84 -7.93
CA PRO A 59 6.67 7.34 -6.90
C PRO A 59 5.91 8.61 -7.28
N ASN A 60 6.58 9.53 -7.97
CA ASN A 60 5.97 10.81 -8.37
C ASN A 60 4.80 10.62 -9.33
N ARG A 61 4.94 9.71 -10.30
CA ARG A 61 3.88 9.39 -11.26
C ARG A 61 2.65 8.85 -10.57
N ILE A 62 2.83 7.98 -9.57
CA ILE A 62 1.73 7.47 -8.75
C ILE A 62 1.09 8.58 -7.93
N GLY A 63 1.90 9.48 -7.34
CA GLY A 63 1.38 10.64 -6.64
C GLY A 63 0.49 11.53 -7.54
N GLU A 64 0.94 11.79 -8.77
CA GLU A 64 0.17 12.53 -9.77
C GLU A 64 -1.12 11.79 -10.15
N GLU A 65 -1.04 10.48 -10.40
CA GLU A 65 -2.18 9.63 -10.75
C GLU A 65 -3.27 9.68 -9.69
N ILE A 66 -2.88 9.58 -8.42
CA ILE A 66 -3.83 9.60 -7.31
C ILE A 66 -4.21 11.03 -6.91
N GLY A 67 -3.65 12.07 -7.53
CA GLY A 67 -3.96 13.47 -7.24
C GLY A 67 -3.68 13.89 -5.79
N VAL A 68 -2.53 13.51 -5.22
CA VAL A 68 -2.19 13.85 -3.80
C VAL A 68 -2.20 15.35 -3.54
N ARG A 69 -1.81 16.16 -4.53
CA ARG A 69 -1.82 17.63 -4.45
C ARG A 69 -3.22 18.27 -4.34
N GLN A 70 -4.29 17.48 -4.44
CA GLN A 70 -5.66 17.95 -4.26
C GLN A 70 -6.02 17.95 -2.77
N LEU A 71 -6.47 19.10 -2.25
CA LEU A 71 -6.92 19.22 -0.87
C LEU A 71 -8.02 18.21 -0.55
N ARG A 72 -7.81 17.45 0.54
CA ARG A 72 -8.79 16.51 1.09
C ARG A 72 -8.79 16.54 2.61
N GLU A 73 -9.96 16.29 3.19
CA GLU A 73 -10.14 16.20 4.64
C GLU A 73 -9.57 14.90 5.24
N LYS A 74 -9.47 13.84 4.43
CA LYS A 74 -8.98 12.52 4.85
C LYS A 74 -7.83 12.05 3.97
N PRO A 75 -6.82 11.38 4.54
CA PRO A 75 -5.72 10.82 3.77
C PRO A 75 -6.23 9.76 2.80
N ARG A 76 -5.61 9.68 1.63
CA ARG A 76 -5.95 8.69 0.60
C ARG A 76 -5.46 7.32 1.03
N ILE A 77 -6.23 6.27 0.76
CA ILE A 77 -5.76 4.90 0.95
C ILE A 77 -5.27 4.38 -0.40
N ILE A 78 -4.04 3.88 -0.43
CA ILE A 78 -3.45 3.24 -1.61
C ILE A 78 -3.11 1.79 -1.28
N VAL A 79 -3.43 0.89 -2.21
CA VAL A 79 -3.11 -0.53 -2.12
C VAL A 79 -2.16 -0.91 -3.25
N PHE A 80 -0.99 -1.42 -2.89
CA PHE A 80 -0.05 -2.03 -3.82
C PHE A 80 -0.13 -3.56 -3.69
N ASP A 81 -0.65 -4.22 -4.71
CA ASP A 81 -0.80 -5.68 -4.75
C ASP A 81 0.30 -6.36 -5.58
N GLU A 82 0.82 -7.45 -5.03
CA GLU A 82 1.91 -8.28 -5.55
C GLU A 82 3.15 -7.45 -5.98
N ILE A 83 3.35 -6.28 -5.38
CA ILE A 83 4.43 -5.34 -5.73
C ILE A 83 5.82 -5.94 -5.51
N HIS A 84 5.95 -6.93 -4.62
CA HIS A 84 7.21 -7.64 -4.36
C HIS A 84 7.77 -8.39 -5.57
N LYS A 85 6.98 -8.58 -6.63
CA LYS A 85 7.45 -9.10 -7.92
C LYS A 85 8.28 -8.08 -8.71
N TYR A 86 8.19 -6.80 -8.39
CA TYR A 86 9.04 -5.77 -8.96
C TYR A 86 10.42 -5.81 -8.28
N SER A 87 11.51 -6.00 -9.03
CA SER A 87 12.85 -6.10 -8.43
C SER A 87 13.25 -4.91 -7.55
N LYS A 88 12.78 -3.69 -7.83
CA LYS A 88 13.07 -2.47 -7.05
C LYS A 88 11.94 -2.05 -6.11
N TRP A 89 11.05 -2.97 -5.74
CA TRP A 89 9.85 -2.67 -4.95
C TRP A 89 10.14 -1.99 -3.61
N LYS A 90 11.24 -2.36 -2.94
CA LYS A 90 11.63 -1.80 -1.64
C LYS A 90 11.96 -0.31 -1.75
N ASP A 91 12.83 0.03 -2.71
CA ASP A 91 13.24 1.41 -2.97
C ASP A 91 12.06 2.26 -3.43
N PHE A 92 11.20 1.70 -4.27
CA PHE A 92 9.96 2.34 -4.72
C PHE A 92 9.05 2.68 -3.52
N LEU A 93 8.75 1.70 -2.66
CA LEU A 93 7.88 1.93 -1.49
C LEU A 93 8.50 2.91 -0.50
N LYS A 94 9.81 2.84 -0.27
CA LYS A 94 10.51 3.82 0.58
C LYS A 94 10.39 5.22 0.01
N GLY A 95 10.71 5.42 -1.27
CA GLY A 95 10.60 6.73 -1.92
C GLY A 95 9.17 7.27 -1.91
N PHE A 96 8.18 6.41 -2.15
CA PHE A 96 6.78 6.79 -2.07
C PHE A 96 6.36 7.17 -0.64
N PHE A 97 6.78 6.40 0.36
CA PHE A 97 6.49 6.67 1.75
C PHE A 97 7.12 7.98 2.22
N ASP A 98 8.41 8.20 1.94
CA ASP A 98 9.15 9.38 2.39
C ASP A 98 8.48 10.67 1.90
N VAL A 99 7.96 10.67 0.67
CA VAL A 99 7.28 11.84 0.08
C VAL A 99 5.82 11.95 0.49
N TYR A 100 5.03 10.87 0.43
CA TYR A 100 3.56 10.94 0.43
C TYR A 100 2.87 10.47 1.71
N SER A 101 3.60 9.92 2.68
CA SER A 101 2.98 9.40 3.92
C SER A 101 2.23 10.41 4.82
N PRO A 102 2.37 11.76 4.71
CA PRO A 102 1.46 12.69 5.38
C PRO A 102 0.04 12.68 4.80
N GLU A 103 -0.09 12.43 3.50
CA GLU A 103 -1.34 12.56 2.74
C GLU A 103 -1.94 11.19 2.36
N VAL A 104 -1.16 10.12 2.52
CA VAL A 104 -1.49 8.78 2.03
C VAL A 104 -1.22 7.71 3.08
N LYS A 105 -2.19 6.80 3.20
CA LYS A 105 -2.12 5.55 3.95
C LYS A 105 -1.82 4.41 3.00
N ILE A 106 -0.71 3.72 3.22
CA ILE A 106 -0.16 2.74 2.27
C ILE A 106 -0.40 1.32 2.80
N LEU A 107 -1.10 0.54 1.99
CA LEU A 107 -1.34 -0.88 2.19
C LEU A 107 -0.59 -1.66 1.11
N VAL A 108 0.08 -2.72 1.51
CA VAL A 108 0.83 -3.60 0.61
C VAL A 108 0.34 -5.01 0.79
N THR A 109 -0.08 -5.66 -0.29
CA THR A 109 -0.48 -7.07 -0.30
C THR A 109 0.49 -7.89 -1.12
N GLY A 110 0.73 -9.13 -0.69
CA GLY A 110 1.48 -10.06 -1.50
C GLY A 110 1.43 -11.50 -1.01
N SER A 111 1.72 -12.41 -1.93
CA SER A 111 1.93 -13.83 -1.66
C SER A 111 3.07 -14.06 -0.65
N SER A 112 3.07 -15.22 0.00
CA SER A 112 3.88 -15.64 1.18
C SER A 112 5.41 -15.49 1.07
N ARG A 113 5.93 -14.96 -0.03
CA ARG A 113 7.35 -14.74 -0.33
C ARG A 113 7.81 -13.31 -0.10
N LEU A 114 6.99 -12.46 0.51
CA LEU A 114 7.48 -11.20 1.05
C LEU A 114 8.38 -11.55 2.23
N ASP A 115 9.70 -11.58 2.00
CA ASP A 115 10.68 -11.43 3.07
C ASP A 115 10.49 -10.02 3.64
N VAL A 116 9.49 -9.90 4.53
CA VAL A 116 9.07 -8.64 5.15
C VAL A 116 10.26 -8.12 5.92
N PHE A 117 10.60 -6.86 5.64
CA PHE A 117 11.55 -6.05 6.40
C PHE A 117 11.52 -6.42 7.89
N LYS A 118 12.56 -7.10 8.37
CA LYS A 118 12.77 -7.25 9.80
C LYS A 118 13.15 -5.87 10.33
N LYS A 119 12.20 -5.28 11.08
CA LYS A 119 12.30 -4.07 11.90
C LYS A 119 12.59 -2.75 11.17
N GLY A 120 11.70 -1.79 11.39
CA GLY A 120 12.04 -0.36 11.33
C GLY A 120 13.05 -0.05 12.44
N GLY A 121 14.15 0.59 12.04
CA GLY A 121 15.29 0.89 12.89
C GLY A 121 16.53 1.04 12.01
N ASP A 122 16.67 2.22 11.42
CA ASP A 122 17.92 2.98 11.27
C ASP A 122 17.76 4.07 10.20
N SER A 123 17.25 5.21 10.65
CA SER A 123 17.76 6.58 10.42
C SER A 123 16.73 7.58 10.94
#